data_AF-A0A3N2MIC1-F1
#
_entry.id   AF-A0A3N2MIC1-F1
#
_cell.length_a   1.000
_cell.length_b   1.000
_cell.length_c   1.000
_cell.angle_alpha   90.00
_cell.angle_beta   90.00
_cell.angle_gamma   90.00
#
_symmetry.space_group_name_H-M   'P 1'
#
loop_
_entity.id
_entity.type
_entity.pdbx_description
1 polymer ?
#
loop_
_entity_poly.entity_id
_entity_poly.type
_entity_poly.pdbx_seq_one_letter_code
_entity_poly.pdbx_strand_id
1 'polypeptide(L)' 'MNDRQRKILALIESDQEISAPILASTIGTTSRTIQRDLKFMQNLGIITNDSPDRGGTWKIL' A
#
# COMPACT_ATOMS: atom_id res chain seq x y z
N MET A 1 6.93 2.43 -12.02
CA MET A 1 5.60 2.49 -11.39
C MET A 1 4.54 1.98 -12.37
N ASN A 2 3.67 1.05 -11.98
CA ASN A 2 2.56 0.52 -12.81
C ASN A 2 1.18 1.04 -12.37
N ASP A 3 0.12 0.71 -13.11
CA ASP A 3 -1.25 1.17 -12.82
C ASP A 3 -1.77 0.73 -11.46
N ARG A 4 -1.41 -0.48 -11.01
CA ARG A 4 -1.84 -0.98 -9.69
C ARG A 4 -1.16 -0.21 -8.56
N GLN A 5 0.13 0.06 -8.70
CA GLN A 5 0.89 0.87 -7.73
C GLN A 5 0.30 2.27 -7.62
N ARG A 6 -0.08 2.90 -8.74
CA ARG A 6 -0.81 4.18 -8.74
C ARG A 6 -2.15 4.10 -8.00
N LYS A 7 -2.93 3.04 -8.23
CA LYS A 7 -4.19 2.83 -7.49
C LYS A 7 -3.97 2.64 -5.99
N ILE A 8 -2.94 1.89 -5.60
CA ILE A 8 -2.57 1.72 -4.18
C ILE A 8 -2.24 3.07 -3.55
N LEU A 9 -1.45 3.91 -4.22
CA LEU A 9 -1.11 5.25 -3.72
C LEU A 9 -2.36 6.13 -3.55
N ALA A 10 -3.25 6.16 -4.54
CA ALA A 10 -4.49 6.93 -4.43
C ALA A 10 -5.38 6.48 -3.25
N LEU A 11 -5.41 5.16 -2.98
CA LEU A 11 -6.14 4.62 -1.83
C LEU A 11 -5.47 4.99 -0.50
N ILE A 12 -4.14 4.90 -0.42
CA ILE A 12 -3.37 5.34 0.76
C ILE A 12 -3.53 6.84 1.01
N GLU A 13 -3.59 7.65 -0.04
CA GLU A 13 -3.81 9.09 0.07
C GLU A 13 -5.21 9.41 0.64
N SER A 14 -6.21 8.60 0.27
CA SER A 14 -7.58 8.74 0.80
C SER A 14 -7.75 8.20 2.22
N ASP A 15 -7.02 7.13 2.57
CA ASP A 15 -7.05 6.47 3.87
C ASP A 15 -5.65 5.96 4.20
N GLN A 16 -4.94 6.70 5.06
CA GLN A 16 -3.57 6.37 5.43
C GLN A 16 -3.48 5.13 6.33
N GLU A 17 -4.58 4.67 6.93
CA GLU A 17 -4.59 3.47 7.78
C GLU A 17 -5.04 2.22 7.02
N ILE A 18 -5.24 2.33 5.70
CA ILE A 18 -5.74 1.24 4.88
C ILE A 18 -4.82 0.02 4.93
N SER A 19 -5.41 -1.13 5.28
CA SER A 19 -4.66 -2.38 5.41
C SER A 19 -4.47 -3.08 4.06
N ALA A 20 -3.41 -3.90 3.95
CA ALA A 20 -3.14 -4.68 2.73
C ALA A 20 -4.31 -5.61 2.31
N PRO A 21 -5.06 -6.27 3.23
CA PRO A 21 -6.27 -7.01 2.86
C PRO A 21 -7.37 -6.13 2.25
N ILE A 22 -7.60 -4.92 2.77
CA ILE A 22 -8.62 -4.01 2.23
C ILE A 22 -8.21 -3.50 0.85
N LEU A 23 -6.94 -3.11 0.67
CA LEU A 23 -6.38 -2.77 -0.63
C LEU A 23 -6.56 -3.90 -1.65
N ALA A 24 -6.32 -5.14 -1.23
CA ALA A 24 -6.44 -6.31 -2.07
C ALA A 24 -7.88 -6.54 -2.55
N SER A 25 -8.84 -6.48 -1.62
CA SER A 25 -10.28 -6.58 -1.92
C SER A 25 -10.73 -5.47 -2.88
N THR A 26 -10.33 -4.21 -2.60
CA THR A 26 -10.71 -3.03 -3.39
C THR A 26 -10.17 -3.08 -4.82
N ILE A 27 -8.95 -3.57 -5.01
CA ILE A 27 -8.29 -3.63 -6.33
C ILE A 27 -8.65 -4.93 -7.08
N GLY A 28 -9.20 -5.95 -6.40
CA GLY A 28 -9.48 -7.25 -6.99
C GLY A 28 -8.23 -8.12 -7.18
N THR A 29 -7.35 -8.14 -6.18
CA THR A 29 -6.10 -8.93 -6.18
C THR A 29 -5.88 -9.62 -4.83
N THR A 30 -4.77 -10.33 -4.67
CA THR A 30 -4.39 -10.95 -3.39
C THR A 30 -3.59 -10.00 -2.50
N SER A 31 -3.70 -10.18 -1.18
CA SER A 31 -2.88 -9.46 -0.19
C SER A 31 -1.38 -9.64 -0.42
N ARG A 32 -0.95 -10.82 -0.89
CA ARG A 32 0.45 -11.09 -1.25
C ARG A 32 0.94 -10.20 -2.40
N THR A 33 0.11 -10.00 -3.42
CA THR A 33 0.43 -9.07 -4.51
C THR A 33 0.55 -7.64 -4.00
N ILE A 34 -0.39 -7.20 -3.16
CA ILE A 34 -0.36 -5.87 -2.55
C ILE A 34 0.90 -5.67 -1.71
N GLN A 35 1.22 -6.61 -0.81
CA GLN A 35 2.43 -6.55 0.01
C GLN A 35 3.70 -6.45 -0.84
N ARG A 36 3.76 -7.17 -1.97
CA ARG A 36 4.90 -7.07 -2.91
C ARG A 36 5.00 -5.68 -3.52
N ASP A 37 3.89 -5.08 -3.94
CA ASP A 37 3.87 -3.73 -4.50
C ASP A 37 4.20 -2.66 -3.44
N LEU A 38 3.65 -2.79 -2.23
CA LEU A 38 3.97 -1.92 -1.09
C LEU A 38 5.45 -1.96 -0.76
N LYS A 39 6.03 -3.17 -0.63
CA LYS A 39 7.47 -3.34 -0.37
C LYS A 39 8.33 -2.77 -1.50
N PHE A 40 7.91 -2.93 -2.75
CA PHE A 40 8.59 -2.31 -3.89
C PHE A 40 8.58 -0.77 -3.79
N MET A 41 7.44 -0.16 -3.46
CA MET A 41 7.33 1.30 -3.32
C MET A 41 8.08 1.83 -2.08
N GLN A 42 8.09 1.08 -0.98
CA GLN A 42 8.91 1.38 0.19
C GLN A 42 10.41 1.36 -0.13
N ASN A 43 10.88 0.34 -0.86
CA ASN A 43 12.28 0.25 -1.28
C ASN A 43 12.70 1.39 -2.22
N LEU A 44 11.76 1.96 -2.96
CA LEU A 44 11.99 3.14 -3.80
C LEU A 44 11.91 4.46 -3.03
N GLY A 45 11.57 4.43 -1.74
CA GLY A 45 11.40 5.63 -0.92
C GLY A 45 10.16 6.46 -1.29
N ILE A 46 9.13 5.83 -1.88
CA ILE A 46 7.89 6.51 -2.27
C ILE A 46 6.89 6.56 -1.10
N ILE A 47 6.88 5.49 -0.28
CA ILE A 47 6.03 5.41 0.91
C ILE A 47 6.81 4.83 2.09
N THR A 48 6.33 5.10 3.29
CA THR A 48 6.76 4.43 4.52
C THR A 48 5.53 4.00 5.34
N ASN A 49 5.69 3.03 6.24
CA ASN A 49 4.65 2.63 7.17
C ASN A 49 5.25 2.45 8.56
N ASP A 50 4.62 3.07 9.56
CA ASP A 50 5.14 3.08 10.93
C ASP A 50 4.90 1.74 11.67
N SER A 51 4.05 0.83 11.15
CA SER A 51 3.79 -0.50 11.73
C SER A 51 3.19 -1.48 10.70
N PRO A 52 4.02 -2.10 9.83
CA PRO A 52 3.55 -2.98 8.75
C PRO A 52 2.78 -4.22 9.23
N ASP A 53 2.98 -4.65 10.48
CA ASP A 53 2.39 -5.88 11.03
C ASP A 53 1.12 -5.65 11.86
N ARG A 54 0.79 -4.41 12.25
CA ARG A 54 -0.30 -4.13 13.20
C ARG A 54 -1.25 -2.99 12.80
N GLY A 55 -1.28 -2.60 11.52
CA GLY A 55 -2.13 -1.50 11.06
C GLY A 55 -1.52 -0.14 11.37
N GLY A 56 -0.26 0.06 10.98
CA GLY A 56 0.37 1.37 11.02
C GLY A 56 -0.11 2.28 9.90
N THR A 57 0.05 3.58 10.13
CA THR A 57 -0.26 4.61 9.14
C THR A 57 0.79 4.64 8.03
N TRP A 58 0.32 4.65 6.79
CA TRP A 58 1.12 4.87 5.60
C TRP A 58 1.38 6.37 5.39
N LYS A 59 2.62 6.72 5.07
CA LYS A 59 3.01 8.07 4.65
C LYS A 59 3.58 8.02 3.26
N ILE A 60 3.16 8.96 2.41
CA ILE A 60 3.75 9.20 1.09
C ILE A 60 4.91 10.20 1.28
N LEU A 61 6.06 9.92 0.68
CA LEU A 61 7.30 10.71 0.80
C LEU A 61 7.52 11.62 -0.41
#